data_AF-A0A959R2Y8-F1
#
_entry.id   AF-A0A959R2Y8-F1
#
_cell.length_a   1.000
_cell.length_b   1.000
_cell.length_c   1.000
_cell.angle_alpha   90.00
_cell.angle_beta   90.00
_cell.angle_gamma   90.00
#
_symmetry.space_group_name_H-M   'P 1'
#
loop_
_entity.id
_entity.type
_entity.pdbx_description
1 polymer ?
#
loop_
_entity_poly.entity_id
_entity_poly.type
_entity_poly.pdbx_seq_one_letter_code
_entity_poly.pdbx_strand_id
1 'polypeptide(L)'
;MPDRTKLKTGDKIRLLRVPDGDIAQREREIAQGITNPGWTANTIELIISQNPIVEIYDIDEFGQPWFTAEILVDGEAENHSMSLVDDESWELV
;
A
#
# COMPACT_ATOMS: atom_id res chain seq x y z
N MET A 1 11.10 7.87 -13.90
CA MET A 1 10.99 6.92 -12.80
C MET A 1 10.22 7.63 -11.71
N PRO A 2 9.15 7.04 -11.16
CA PRO A 2 8.44 7.64 -10.03
C PRO A 2 9.42 7.86 -8.88
N ASP A 3 9.15 8.86 -8.06
CA ASP A 3 10.02 9.26 -6.96
C ASP A 3 9.11 9.77 -5.85
N ARG A 4 8.91 8.93 -4.83
CA ARG A 4 7.99 9.17 -3.73
C ARG A 4 8.40 10.38 -2.89
N THR A 5 9.68 10.76 -2.91
CA THR A 5 10.17 11.95 -2.17
C THR A 5 9.67 13.27 -2.77
N LYS A 6 9.11 13.21 -4.00
CA LYS A 6 8.49 14.37 -4.67
C LYS A 6 6.98 14.49 -4.42
N LEU A 7 6.36 13.49 -3.82
CA LEU A 7 4.93 13.51 -3.50
C LEU A 7 4.62 14.54 -2.41
N LYS A 8 3.40 15.03 -2.44
CA LYS A 8 2.86 15.99 -1.48
C LYS A 8 1.50 15.51 -0.97
N THR A 9 1.13 15.97 0.21
CA THR A 9 -0.24 15.83 0.71
C THR A 9 -1.24 16.37 -0.30
N GLY A 10 -2.29 15.60 -0.58
CA GLY A 10 -3.32 15.87 -1.58
C GLY A 10 -3.01 15.31 -2.98
N ASP A 11 -1.78 14.83 -3.24
CA ASP A 11 -1.49 14.14 -4.50
C ASP A 11 -2.26 12.83 -4.57
N LYS A 12 -2.72 12.48 -5.77
CA LYS A 12 -3.37 11.20 -6.05
C LYS A 12 -2.43 10.31 -6.81
N ILE A 13 -2.32 9.07 -6.34
CA ILE A 13 -1.51 8.04 -6.98
C ILE A 13 -2.38 6.85 -7.32
N ARG A 14 -2.02 6.13 -8.38
CA ARG A 14 -2.57 4.82 -8.70
C ARG A 14 -1.57 3.74 -8.29
N LEU A 15 -2.00 2.82 -7.44
CA LEU A 15 -1.25 1.60 -7.12
C LEU A 15 -1.33 0.61 -8.29
N LEU A 16 -0.18 0.10 -8.71
CA LEU A 16 -0.03 -0.77 -9.88
C LEU A 16 0.16 -2.24 -9.50
N ARG A 17 0.86 -2.50 -8.40
CA ARG A 17 1.21 -3.85 -7.91
C ARG A 17 1.58 -3.79 -6.43
N VAL A 18 1.64 -4.95 -5.79
CA VAL A 18 2.24 -5.10 -4.47
C VAL A 18 3.76 -4.86 -4.56
N PRO A 19 4.37 -4.12 -3.61
CA PRO A 19 5.81 -3.97 -3.53
C PRO A 19 6.53 -5.32 -3.40
N ASP A 20 7.67 -5.50 -4.08
CA ASP A 20 8.45 -6.75 -4.02
C ASP A 20 8.88 -7.11 -2.58
N GLY A 21 9.12 -6.09 -1.74
CA GLY A 21 9.45 -6.26 -0.33
C GLY A 21 8.32 -6.92 0.47
N ASP A 22 7.07 -6.53 0.22
CA ASP A 22 5.87 -7.09 0.87
C ASP A 22 5.58 -8.52 0.36
N ILE A 23 5.84 -8.79 -0.93
CA ILE A 23 5.75 -10.15 -1.48
C ILE A 23 6.77 -11.06 -0.77
N ALA A 24 8.03 -10.63 -0.69
CA ALA A 24 9.07 -11.40 -0.03
C ALA A 24 8.81 -11.55 1.48
N GLN A 25 8.18 -10.57 2.13
CA GLN A 25 7.74 -10.68 3.52
C GLN A 25 6.68 -11.75 3.69
N ARG A 26 5.63 -11.74 2.85
CA ARG A 26 4.58 -12.77 2.85
C ARG A 26 5.18 -14.18 2.72
N GLU A 27 6.12 -14.37 1.79
CA GLU A 27 6.80 -15.67 1.61
C GLU A 27 7.54 -16.14 2.87
N ARG A 28 8.26 -15.23 3.55
CA ARG A 28 8.93 -15.54 4.82
C ARG A 28 7.95 -15.88 5.94
N GLU A 29 6.85 -15.15 6.06
CA GLU A 29 5.83 -15.37 7.09
C GLU A 29 5.11 -16.71 6.88
N ILE A 30 4.82 -17.08 5.63
CA ILE A 30 4.31 -18.42 5.26
C ILE A 30 5.32 -19.49 5.68
N ALA A 31 6.60 -19.32 5.34
CA ALA A 31 7.65 -20.29 5.69
C ALA A 31 7.84 -20.46 7.22
N GLN A 32 7.54 -19.42 7.99
CA GLN A 32 7.62 -19.41 9.45
C GLN A 32 6.33 -19.88 10.14
N GLY A 33 5.25 -20.15 9.39
CA GLY A 33 3.97 -20.55 9.95
C GLY A 33 3.30 -19.46 10.79
N ILE A 34 3.54 -18.19 10.46
CA ILE A 34 2.92 -17.04 11.13
C ILE A 34 1.40 -17.07 10.89
N THR A 35 0.63 -16.76 11.93
CA THR A 35 -0.81 -16.60 11.82
C THR A 35 -1.14 -15.40 10.94
N ASN A 36 -1.92 -15.61 9.88
CA ASN A 36 -2.32 -14.60 8.88
C ASN A 36 -1.13 -13.94 8.13
N PRO A 37 -0.35 -14.72 7.36
CA PRO A 37 0.82 -14.22 6.67
C PRO A 37 0.45 -13.31 5.49
N GLY A 38 1.28 -12.31 5.25
CA GLY A 38 1.14 -11.40 4.12
C GLY A 38 0.01 -10.40 4.26
N TRP A 39 -0.42 -10.08 5.48
CA TRP A 39 -1.52 -9.13 5.71
C TRP A 39 -1.37 -7.85 4.88
N THR A 40 -0.19 -7.22 4.90
CA THR A 40 0.10 -6.02 4.09
C THR A 40 -0.07 -6.26 2.59
N ALA A 41 0.53 -7.33 2.07
CA ALA A 41 0.44 -7.68 0.65
C ALA A 41 -1.02 -7.92 0.22
N ASN A 42 -1.78 -8.66 1.03
CA ASN A 42 -3.18 -8.97 0.77
C ASN A 42 -4.05 -7.70 0.81
N THR A 43 -3.80 -6.79 1.75
CA THR A 43 -4.48 -5.48 1.82
C THR A 43 -4.20 -4.66 0.56
N ILE A 44 -2.96 -4.60 0.08
CA ILE A 44 -2.62 -3.88 -1.15
C ILE A 44 -3.29 -4.52 -2.38
N GLU A 45 -3.33 -5.85 -2.48
CA GLU A 45 -4.05 -6.56 -3.55
C GLU A 45 -5.54 -6.18 -3.55
N LEU A 46 -6.17 -6.11 -2.37
CA LEU A 46 -7.56 -5.70 -2.23
C LEU A 46 -7.77 -4.24 -2.66
N ILE A 47 -6.93 -3.31 -2.22
CA ILE A 47 -6.98 -1.90 -2.64
C ILE A 47 -6.90 -1.82 -4.17
N ILE A 48 -5.91 -2.49 -4.78
CA ILE A 48 -5.73 -2.48 -6.24
C ILE A 48 -6.96 -3.03 -6.97
N SER A 49 -7.55 -4.12 -6.46
CA SER A 49 -8.71 -4.76 -7.09
C SER A 49 -10.02 -3.98 -6.95
N GLN A 50 -10.16 -3.16 -5.90
CA GLN A 50 -11.39 -2.43 -5.58
C GLN A 50 -11.31 -0.97 -6.04
N ASN A 51 -10.31 -0.22 -5.54
CA ASN A 51 -10.06 1.16 -5.91
C ASN A 51 -8.55 1.48 -5.82
N PRO A 52 -7.81 1.37 -6.95
CA PRO A 52 -6.36 1.52 -6.95
C PRO A 52 -5.89 2.97 -6.78
N ILE A 53 -6.80 3.96 -6.84
CA ILE A 53 -6.45 5.38 -6.71
C ILE A 53 -6.61 5.81 -5.26
N VAL A 54 -5.50 6.22 -4.65
CA VAL A 54 -5.45 6.69 -3.26
C VAL A 54 -4.89 8.11 -3.20
N GLU A 55 -5.22 8.84 -2.15
CA GLU A 55 -4.74 10.19 -1.90
C GLU A 55 -3.71 10.18 -0.77
N ILE A 56 -2.59 10.87 -0.98
CA ILE A 56 -1.58 11.06 0.06
C ILE A 56 -2.14 12.01 1.11
N TYR A 57 -2.37 11.52 2.33
CA TYR A 57 -2.92 12.36 3.41
C TYR A 57 -1.82 12.98 4.28
N ASP A 58 -0.63 12.37 4.33
CA ASP A 58 0.48 12.85 5.17
C ASP A 58 1.84 12.47 4.60
N ILE A 59 2.86 13.24 4.99
CA ILE A 59 4.27 12.94 4.77
C ILE A 59 4.93 12.98 6.15
N ASP A 60 5.42 11.85 6.64
CA ASP A 60 5.96 11.80 8.00
C ASP A 60 7.31 12.53 8.13
N GLU A 61 7.86 12.57 9.35
CA GLU A 61 9.11 13.25 9.67
C GLU A 61 10.34 12.70 8.92
N PHE A 62 10.24 11.51 8.33
CA PHE A 62 11.28 10.88 7.51
C PHE A 62 11.07 11.10 6.00
N GLY A 63 10.05 11.86 5.61
CA GLY A 63 9.72 12.12 4.21
C GLY A 63 8.97 10.97 3.54
N GLN A 64 8.41 10.04 4.32
CA GLN A 64 7.69 8.88 3.82
C GLN A 64 6.22 9.27 3.58
N PRO A 65 5.68 9.10 2.35
CA PRO A 65 4.28 9.39 2.08
C PRO A 65 3.35 8.32 2.66
N TRP A 66 2.20 8.76 3.16
CA TRP A 66 1.13 7.94 3.71
C TRP A 66 -0.20 8.19 3.01
N PHE A 67 -0.97 7.14 2.80
CA PHE A 67 -2.32 7.18 2.25
C PHE A 67 -3.29 6.36 3.09
N THR A 68 -4.58 6.66 2.98
CA THR A 68 -5.65 5.82 3.52
C THR A 68 -6.40 5.15 2.39
N ALA A 69 -6.92 3.95 2.66
CA ALA A 69 -7.81 3.24 1.77
C ALA A 69 -8.93 2.58 2.57
N GLU A 70 -10.15 2.70 2.06
CA GLU A 70 -11.29 1.92 2.52
C GLU A 70 -11.43 0.71 1.60
N ILE A 71 -11.43 -0.49 2.17
CA ILE A 71 -11.60 -1.75 1.45
C ILE A 71 -12.70 -2.59 2.09
N LEU A 72 -13.39 -3.38 1.27
CA LEU A 72 -14.33 -4.38 1.75
C LEU A 72 -13.60 -5.71 1.99
N VAL A 73 -13.72 -6.22 3.22
CA VAL A 73 -13.21 -7.53 3.66
C VAL A 73 -14.40 -8.31 4.21
N ASP A 74 -14.71 -9.46 3.61
CA ASP A 74 -15.85 -10.30 4.00
C ASP A 74 -17.21 -9.57 4.11
N GLY A 75 -17.38 -8.51 3.33
CA GLY A 75 -18.59 -7.68 3.30
C GLY A 75 -18.62 -6.55 4.33
N GLU A 76 -17.59 -6.41 5.17
CA GLU A 76 -17.42 -5.30 6.10
C GLU A 76 -16.39 -4.30 5.55
N ALA A 77 -16.65 -3.00 5.75
CA ALA A 77 -15.73 -1.95 5.36
C ALA A 77 -14.65 -1.77 6.42
N GLU A 78 -13.39 -1.85 5.99
CA GLU A 78 -12.22 -1.61 6.82
C GLU A 78 -11.42 -0.42 6.29
N ASN A 79 -10.93 0.41 7.21
CA ASN A 79 -10.07 1.54 6.90
C ASN A 79 -8.62 1.22 7.25
N HIS A 80 -7.74 1.33 6.26
CA HIS A 80 -6.32 1.04 6.39
C HIS A 80 -5.49 2.29 6.12
N SER A 81 -4.46 2.53 6.94
CA SER A 81 -3.47 3.59 6.73
C SER A 81 -2.14 2.92 6.41
N MET A 82 -1.56 3.27 5.26
CA MET A 82 -0.37 2.59 4.73
C MET A 82 0.64 3.59 4.21
N SER A 83 1.92 3.25 4.33
CA SER A 83 3.02 4.05 3.78
C SER A 83 3.48 3.52 2.42
N LEU A 84 3.88 4.42 1.54
CA LEU A 84 4.36 4.10 0.19
C LEU A 84 5.85 3.78 0.18
N VAL A 85 6.23 2.53 0.38
CA VAL A 85 7.63 2.14 0.66
C VAL A 85 8.55 2.08 -0.57
N ASP A 86 8.01 2.02 -1.79
CA ASP A 86 8.80 1.90 -3.01
C ASP A 86 8.37 2.90 -4.12
N ASP A 87 9.21 3.02 -5.15
CA ASP A 87 9.08 3.95 -6.26
C ASP A 87 8.58 3.29 -7.57
N GLU A 88 8.31 1.99 -7.58
CA GLU A 88 8.00 1.21 -8.78
C GLU A 88 6.62 0.52 -8.75
N SER A 89 5.86 0.72 -7.69
CA SER A 89 4.52 0.15 -7.47
C SER A 89 3.39 1.14 -7.71
N TRP A 90 3.68 2.36 -8.17
CA TRP A 90 2.67 3.41 -8.34
C TRP A 90 2.97 4.38 -9.49
N GLU A 91 1.95 5.12 -9.90
CA GLU A 91 2.06 6.27 -10.82
C GLU A 91 1.24 7.46 -10.33
N LEU A 92 1.68 8.68 -10.65
CA LEU A 92 0.93 9.91 -10.37
C LEU A 92 -0.28 10.01 -11.32
N VAL A 93 -1.42 10.49 -10.80
CA VAL A 93 -2.67 10.69 -11.56
C VAL A 93 -2.81 12.14 -12.06
#